data_AF-A0A1H7NL89-F1
#
_entry.id   AF-A0A1H7NL89-F1
#
_cell.length_a   1.000
_cell.length_b   1.000
_cell.length_c   1.000
_cell.angle_alpha   90.00
_cell.angle_beta   90.00
_cell.angle_gamma   90.00
#
_symmetry.space_group_name_H-M   'P 1'
#
loop_
_entity.id
_entity.type
_entity.pdbx_description
1 polymer ?
#
loop_
_entity_poly.entity_id
_entity_poly.type
_entity_poly.pdbx_seq_one_letter_code
_entity_poly.pdbx_strand_id
1 'polypeptide(L)'
;MESLYQPFLAELSECGYILDVGCESGRDTLAFKIKAYKVDAIDYSVELVERATLLTGIKVGLQSFYEIDEHDVYGGVWACASLLHCEHGRLAK
;
A
#
# COMPACT_ATOMS: atom_id res chain seq x y z
N MET A 1 9.84 -11.42 -3.63
CA MET A 1 8.76 -10.46 -3.89
C MET A 1 8.50 -10.24 -5.38
N GLU A 2 9.52 -10.15 -6.25
CA GLU A 2 9.30 -9.86 -7.68
C GLU A 2 8.27 -10.78 -8.38
N SER A 3 8.23 -12.07 -8.03
CA SER A 3 7.23 -13.03 -8.55
C SER A 3 5.78 -12.68 -8.17
N LEU A 4 5.58 -11.96 -7.06
CA LEU A 4 4.27 -11.44 -6.65
C LEU A 4 3.95 -10.10 -7.30
N TYR A 5 4.97 -9.27 -7.54
CA TYR A 5 4.79 -7.97 -8.18
C TYR A 5 4.37 -8.09 -9.64
N GLN A 6 5.01 -8.99 -10.41
CA GLN A 6 4.75 -9.11 -11.85
C GLN A 6 3.27 -9.27 -12.23
N PRO A 7 2.51 -10.23 -11.67
CA PRO A 7 1.10 -10.37 -12.02
C PRO A 7 0.25 -9.16 -11.58
N PHE A 8 0.61 -8.50 -10.48
CA PHE A 8 -0.08 -7.28 -10.03
C PHE A 8 0.18 -6.09 -10.95
N LEU A 9 1.46 -5.84 -11.28
CA LEU A 9 1.85 -4.71 -12.12
C LEU A 9 1.43 -4.87 -13.58
N ALA A 10 1.24 -6.10 -14.06
CA ALA A 10 0.74 -6.38 -15.41
C ALA A 10 -0.70 -5.89 -15.66
N GLU A 11 -1.49 -5.74 -14.60
CA GLU A 11 -2.87 -5.25 -14.66
C GLU A 11 -2.98 -3.72 -14.54
N LEU A 12 -1.86 -3.03 -14.30
CA LEU A 12 -1.82 -1.58 -14.14
C LEU A 12 -1.39 -0.89 -15.43
N SER A 13 -1.84 0.36 -15.61
CA SER A 13 -1.27 1.23 -16.61
C SER A 13 0.21 1.48 -16.34
N GLU A 14 0.98 1.78 -17.38
CA GLU A 14 2.34 2.31 -17.21
C GLU A 14 2.30 3.53 -16.27
N CYS A 15 3.23 3.56 -15.30
CA CYS A 15 3.28 4.58 -14.25
C CYS A 15 1.97 4.74 -13.46
N GLY A 16 1.17 3.68 -13.35
CA GLY A 16 -0.11 3.67 -12.63
C GLY A 16 -0.01 4.09 -11.16
N TYR A 17 -1.17 4.38 -10.57
CA TYR A 17 -1.27 4.84 -9.19
C TYR A 17 -1.65 3.70 -8.25
N ILE A 18 -0.80 3.41 -7.27
CA ILE A 18 -0.95 2.32 -6.32
C ILE A 18 -1.21 2.88 -4.93
N LEU A 19 -2.10 2.22 -4.18
CA LEU A 19 -2.18 2.33 -2.72
C LEU A 19 -1.56 1.10 -2.07
N ASP A 20 -0.52 1.28 -1.25
CA ASP A 20 0.05 0.23 -0.39
C ASP A 20 -0.58 0.29 1.01
N VAL A 21 -1.47 -0.67 1.31
CA VAL A 21 -2.25 -0.75 2.54
C VAL A 21 -1.52 -1.62 3.55
N GLY A 22 -1.11 -1.03 4.67
CA GLY A 22 -0.28 -1.71 5.67
C GLY A 22 1.14 -1.91 5.14
N CYS A 23 1.76 -0.82 4.71
CA CYS A 23 3.06 -0.86 4.02
C CYS A 23 4.23 -1.28 4.92
N GLU A 24 3.99 -1.43 6.23
CA GLU A 24 4.99 -1.68 7.26
C GLU A 24 6.15 -0.68 7.14
N SER A 25 7.39 -1.19 7.04
CA SER A 25 8.61 -0.39 6.87
C SER A 25 8.82 0.14 5.43
N GLY A 26 7.90 -0.09 4.50
CA GLY A 26 7.89 0.52 3.16
C GLY A 26 8.66 -0.23 2.08
N ARG A 27 8.95 -1.53 2.25
CA ARG A 27 9.68 -2.34 1.25
C ARG A 27 9.00 -2.35 -0.12
N ASP A 28 7.69 -2.61 -0.13
CA ASP A 28 6.92 -2.80 -1.36
C ASP A 28 6.62 -1.43 -2.00
N THR A 29 6.22 -0.42 -1.20
CA THR A 29 6.20 1.00 -1.57
C THR A 29 7.47 1.45 -2.31
N LEU A 30 8.65 1.19 -1.74
CA LEU A 30 9.92 1.58 -2.36
C LEU A 30 10.14 0.86 -3.70
N ALA A 31 9.83 -0.44 -3.75
CA ALA A 31 9.97 -1.23 -4.98
C ALA A 31 9.08 -0.70 -6.11
N PHE A 32 7.83 -0.37 -5.82
CA PHE A 32 6.91 0.21 -6.80
C PHE A 32 7.34 1.61 -7.23
N LYS A 33 7.78 2.46 -6.28
CA LYS A 33 8.31 3.80 -6.59
C LYS A 33 9.54 3.74 -7.50
N ILE A 34 10.48 2.82 -7.26
CA ILE A 34 11.67 2.64 -8.10
C ILE A 34 11.29 2.21 -9.53
N LYS A 35 10.21 1.43 -9.68
CA LYS A 35 9.64 1.05 -10.98
C LYS A 35 8.78 2.15 -11.63
N ALA A 36 8.89 3.39 -11.15
CA ALA A 36 8.21 4.58 -11.66
C ALA A 36 6.68 4.62 -11.49
N TYR A 37 6.11 3.78 -10.62
CA TYR A 37 4.70 3.92 -10.22
C TYR A 37 4.52 5.09 -9.25
N LYS A 38 3.37 5.76 -9.34
CA LYS A 38 2.92 6.66 -8.28
C LYS A 38 2.40 5.82 -7.14
N VAL A 39 2.82 6.10 -5.91
CA VAL A 39 2.44 5.28 -4.75
C VAL A 39 2.04 6.18 -3.59
N ASP A 40 0.85 5.95 -3.05
CA ASP A 40 0.51 6.31 -1.69
C ASP A 40 0.63 5.08 -0.81
N ALA A 41 0.98 5.29 0.46
CA ALA A 41 1.14 4.21 1.40
C ALA A 41 0.58 4.60 2.77
N ILE A 42 -0.02 3.64 3.46
CA ILE A 42 -0.55 3.83 4.82
C ILE A 42 -0.12 2.68 5.74
N ASP A 43 0.00 2.99 7.02
CA ASP A 43 0.11 2.02 8.10
C ASP A 43 -0.52 2.59 9.38
N TYR A 44 -0.89 1.75 10.34
CA TYR A 44 -1.47 2.21 11.61
C TYR A 44 -0.41 2.42 12.71
N SER A 45 0.80 1.92 12.52
CA SER A 45 1.90 2.03 13.47
C SER A 45 2.74 3.28 13.23
N VAL A 46 2.77 4.19 14.21
CA VAL A 46 3.57 5.42 14.17
C VAL A 46 5.04 5.13 13.82
N GLU A 47 5.63 4.14 14.48
CA GLU A 47 7.05 3.78 14.26
C GLU A 47 7.30 3.27 12.83
N LEU A 48 6.37 2.50 12.26
CA LEU A 48 6.49 1.99 10.90
C LEU A 48 6.27 3.09 9.87
N VAL A 49 5.29 3.97 10.07
CA VAL A 49 5.04 5.16 9.24
C VAL A 49 6.28 6.04 9.15
N GLU A 50 6.95 6.31 10.28
CA GLU A 50 8.18 7.10 10.32
C GLU A 50 9.30 6.41 9.51
N ARG A 51 9.52 5.11 9.74
CA ARG A 51 10.56 4.34 9.02
C ARG A 51 10.29 4.26 7.53
N ALA A 52 9.06 3.98 7.13
CA ALA A 52 8.66 3.88 5.74
C ALA A 52 8.76 5.24 5.04
N THR A 53 8.37 6.33 5.71
CA THR A 53 8.53 7.69 5.20
C THR A 53 10.00 8.01 4.92
N LEU A 54 10.90 7.68 5.86
CA LEU A 54 12.33 7.86 5.70
C LEU A 54 12.92 7.01 4.57
N LEU A 55 12.54 5.73 4.49
CA LEU A 55 13.05 4.80 3.47
C LEU A 55 12.60 5.19 2.06
N THR A 56 11.31 5.51 1.92
CA THR A 56 10.68 5.70 0.61
C THR A 56 10.80 7.14 0.12
N GLY A 57 10.95 8.10 1.03
CA GLY A 57 10.89 9.53 0.73
C GLY A 57 9.51 10.00 0.24
N ILE A 58 8.43 9.27 0.54
CA ILE A 58 7.04 9.74 0.39
C ILE A 58 6.42 9.92 1.77
N LYS A 59 5.40 10.76 1.88
CA LYS A 59 4.64 10.89 3.13
C LYS A 59 3.74 9.66 3.29
N VAL A 60 4.08 8.78 4.22
CA VAL A 60 3.23 7.64 4.58
C VAL A 60 2.13 8.11 5.53
N GLY A 61 0.88 7.70 5.28
CA GLY A 61 -0.26 8.03 6.11
C GLY A 61 -0.31 7.17 7.38
N LEU A 62 -0.46 7.80 8.54
CA LEU A 62 -0.85 7.10 9.76
C LEU A 62 -2.37 6.92 9.74
N GLN A 63 -2.83 5.77 9.28
CA GLN A 63 -4.25 5.52 8.99
C GLN A 63 -4.57 4.03 9.11
N SER A 64 -5.74 3.72 9.66
CA SER A 64 -6.30 2.36 9.62
C SER A 64 -6.91 2.08 8.26
N PHE A 65 -6.79 0.84 7.76
CA PHE A 65 -7.49 0.46 6.52
C PHE A 65 -9.03 0.56 6.64
N TYR A 66 -9.59 0.62 7.85
CA TYR A 66 -11.02 0.89 8.07
C TYR A 66 -11.44 2.33 7.79
N GLU A 67 -10.48 3.25 7.70
CA GLU A 67 -10.73 4.69 7.51
C GLU A 67 -10.54 5.13 6.04
N ILE A 68 -10.23 4.18 5.14
CA ILE A 68 -10.13 4.42 3.70
C ILE A 68 -11.56 4.64 3.16
N ASP A 69 -11.79 5.79 2.52
CA ASP A 69 -13.07 6.18 1.88
C ASP A 69 -12.82 6.87 0.53
N GLU A 70 -11.71 6.52 -0.13
CA GLU A 70 -11.36 6.98 -1.46
C GLU A 70 -12.06 6.14 -2.53
N HIS A 71 -12.65 6.82 -3.53
CA HIS A 71 -13.37 6.18 -4.64
C HIS A 71 -12.68 6.51 -5.98
N ASP A 72 -12.41 5.49 -6.79
CA ASP A 72 -11.81 5.59 -8.14
C ASP A 72 -10.47 6.36 -8.21
N VAL A 73 -9.69 6.37 -7.13
CA VAL A 73 -8.41 7.10 -7.06
C VAL A 73 -7.23 6.27 -7.60
N TYR A 74 -7.21 4.97 -7.30
CA TYR A 74 -6.05 4.10 -7.53
C TYR A 74 -6.32 3.11 -8.66
N GLY A 75 -5.29 2.88 -9.49
CA GLY A 75 -5.30 1.82 -10.50
C GLY A 75 -5.13 0.43 -9.88
N GLY A 76 -4.51 0.36 -8.69
CA GLY A 76 -4.38 -0.88 -7.95
C GLY A 76 -4.16 -0.67 -6.46
N VAL A 77 -4.59 -1.65 -5.66
CA VAL A 77 -4.37 -1.68 -4.21
C VAL A 77 -3.50 -2.88 -3.89
N TRP A 78 -2.35 -2.63 -3.27
CA TRP A 78 -1.47 -3.65 -2.73
C TRP A 78 -1.76 -3.80 -1.24
N ALA A 79 -2.21 -4.99 -0.83
CA ALA A 79 -2.57 -5.29 0.56
C ALA A 79 -1.95 -6.64 0.97
N CYS A 80 -0.63 -6.74 0.84
CA CYS A 80 0.09 -8.00 1.03
C CYS A 80 0.16 -8.37 2.53
N ALA A 81 -0.62 -9.38 2.93
CA ALA A 81 -0.75 -9.86 4.30
C ALA A 81 -1.24 -8.82 5.34
N SER A 82 -1.68 -7.63 4.92
CA SER A 82 -2.11 -6.56 5.82
C SER A 82 -3.54 -6.74 6.36
N LEU A 83 -4.44 -7.33 5.56
CA LEU A 83 -5.85 -7.53 5.95
C LEU A 83 -6.09 -8.75 6.85
N LEU A 84 -5.05 -9.52 7.17
CA LEU A 84 -5.14 -10.65 8.11
C LEU A 84 -5.57 -10.22 9.51
N HIS A 85 -5.40 -8.94 9.85
CA HIS A 85 -5.78 -8.35 11.12
C HIS A 85 -7.22 -7.80 11.14
N CYS A 86 -7.97 -7.96 10.05
CA CYS A 86 -9.36 -7.52 10.00
C CYS A 86 -10.23 -8.32 10.99
N GLU A 87 -10.99 -7.60 11.81
CA GLU A 87 -12.04 -8.17 12.63
C GLU A 87 -13.06 -8.88 11.73
N HIS A 88 -13.22 -10.19 11.92
CA HIS A 88 -14.12 -11.00 11.11
C HIS A 88 -15.57 -10.46 11.09
N GLY A 89 -16.02 -9.86 12.19
CA GLY A 89 -17.35 -9.26 12.29
C GLY A 89 -17.57 -7.99 11.45
N ARG A 90 -16.50 -7.38 10.91
CA ARG A 90 -16.56 -6.19 10.04
C ARG A 90 -16.44 -6.51 8.56
N LEU A 91 -16.24 -7.78 8.20
CA LEU A 91 -16.25 -8.19 6.80
C LEU A 91 -17.67 -8.10 6.24
N ALA A 92 -17.78 -7.65 4.99
CA ALA A 92 -19.04 -7.69 4.26
C ALA A 92 -19.56 -9.14 4.20
N LYS A 93 -20.87 -9.31 4.37
CA LYS A 93 -21.55 -10.61 4.31
C LYS A 93 -21.99 -10.94 2.88
#